data_AF-A0A2P4PHE4-F1
#
_entry.id   AF-A0A2P4PHE4-F1
#
_cell.length_a   1.000
_cell.length_b   1.000
_cell.length_c   1.000
_cell.angle_alpha   90.00
_cell.angle_beta   90.00
_cell.angle_gamma   90.00
#
_symmetry.space_group_name_H-M   'P 1'
#
loop_
_entity.id
_entity.type
_entity.pdbx_description
1 polymer ?
#
loop_
_entity_poly.entity_id
_entity_poly.type
_entity_poly.pdbx_seq_one_letter_code
_entity_poly.pdbx_strand_id
1 'polypeptide(L)'
;MIKLFKFSFNNNNDNNNSIIYHLGGVVTFLKDSSKDSATLICMNCVKIQKININLDKNISVSKEGTYLLPENLFKKLESFEYLKCSWKYLLKSRFQNYLMVDTSNHQKISIEIYDINNLQLVNVFYRHREENFFITNNNEPGIFAISTDSRLFVYSYGDKIITLYLMESGLEVVSKIFDNIYKIKFIEFIEKDKKLFIIEEDKEHDVKFHIWIISGCLNDYFSISKDDIGLSDSNISILSKYDEHHNTLTKANGRVIFYNKVDEKQFSIVHEVSIKRTTFGENDPVMTDEHEYQSCDLEPWNNNEKIIHGRFLNNDKRFLLLIGQNSIQLWKSKAINFMDFNNFKNFENSNLVYILISDKIKPETKVKFLIEDDITTVIIHACKSLVYLYNHKHVRSIEKYQKFVSGITNIIKDFIKRYPDNWKLMEVQYPLMSYLICSHSFSLIKYILFGVNGQTTEKLHKPQNDYASYPYYNDLELCDDLELNDIYLKSANDLTLALKFHQDRDSVMLAYLLEYYSENSMIHIGWMINVTNILPDLSKLSNHDYYGIYFYFSLNYLYFFIKDANN
;
A
#
# COMPACT_ATOMS: atom_id res chain seq x y z
N MET A 1 34.53 12.81 21.28
CA MET A 1 35.43 12.70 20.10
C MET A 1 35.29 11.27 19.57
N ILE A 2 34.45 11.05 18.56
CA ILE A 2 34.19 9.71 17.99
C ILE A 2 35.36 9.36 17.07
N LYS A 3 36.18 8.37 17.45
CA LYS A 3 37.29 7.89 16.64
C LYS A 3 36.75 6.88 15.63
N LEU A 4 36.90 7.20 14.35
CA LEU A 4 36.61 6.34 13.19
C LEU A 4 37.56 5.13 13.15
N PHE A 5 37.01 3.95 12.85
CA PHE A 5 37.77 2.72 12.67
C PHE A 5 38.29 2.59 11.22
N LYS A 6 39.56 2.18 11.09
CA LYS A 6 40.22 1.81 9.84
C LYS A 6 39.99 0.32 9.57
N PHE A 7 39.42 -0.02 8.42
CA PHE A 7 39.33 -1.41 7.94
C PHE A 7 40.45 -1.69 6.93
N SER A 8 41.07 -2.88 7.03
CA SER A 8 42.01 -3.43 6.04
C SER A 8 41.60 -4.86 5.71
N PHE A 9 41.58 -5.21 4.42
CA PHE A 9 41.17 -6.53 3.92
C PHE A 9 42.31 -7.55 3.81
N ASN A 10 43.55 -7.19 4.15
CA ASN A 10 44.66 -8.13 4.42
C ASN A 10 45.84 -7.33 4.98
N ASN A 11 46.43 -7.78 6.09
CA ASN A 11 47.77 -7.38 6.49
C ASN A 11 48.29 -8.34 7.55
N ASN A 12 48.83 -9.48 7.10
CA ASN A 12 50.01 -10.03 7.75
C ASN A 12 50.99 -10.37 6.64
N ASN A 13 52.12 -9.67 6.66
CA ASN A 13 53.33 -10.06 5.96
C ASN A 13 53.71 -11.45 6.45
N ASP A 14 53.37 -12.48 5.68
CA ASP A 14 54.22 -13.64 5.58
C ASP A 14 54.56 -13.80 4.10
N ASN A 15 55.85 -13.66 3.83
CA ASN A 15 56.47 -13.90 2.54
C ASN A 15 55.98 -15.23 1.98
N ASN A 16 55.07 -15.20 1.00
CA ASN A 16 55.00 -16.17 -0.08
C ASN A 16 54.10 -15.63 -1.19
N ASN A 17 54.64 -15.66 -2.41
CA ASN A 17 54.03 -15.24 -3.67
C ASN A 17 52.59 -15.71 -3.85
N SER A 18 51.63 -14.92 -3.37
CA SER A 18 50.22 -15.04 -3.74
C SER A 18 49.73 -13.67 -4.18
N ILE A 19 49.15 -13.66 -5.38
CA ILE A 19 48.64 -12.49 -6.08
C ILE A 19 47.63 -11.79 -5.16
N ILE A 20 47.96 -10.58 -4.73
CA ILE A 20 47.11 -9.75 -3.86
C ILE A 20 45.91 -9.29 -4.69
N TYR A 21 44.75 -9.94 -4.53
CA TYR A 21 43.48 -9.42 -5.03
C TYR A 21 43.03 -8.26 -4.13
N HIS A 22 43.06 -7.04 -4.64
CA HIS A 22 42.46 -5.86 -4.01
C HIS A 22 40.91 -6.00 -4.01
N LEU A 23 40.36 -6.81 -3.11
CA LEU A 23 38.93 -6.97 -2.92
C LEU A 23 38.38 -5.77 -2.13
N GLY A 24 38.12 -4.65 -2.81
CA GLY A 24 37.26 -3.60 -2.27
C GLY A 24 35.83 -4.11 -2.06
N GLY A 25 35.05 -3.39 -1.26
CA GLY A 25 33.72 -3.84 -0.83
C GLY A 25 32.87 -2.72 -0.24
N VAL A 26 31.63 -3.06 0.05
CA VAL A 26 30.61 -2.17 0.60
C VAL A 26 30.42 -2.46 2.07
N VAL A 27 30.29 -1.41 2.89
CA VAL A 27 30.12 -1.50 4.33
C VAL A 27 28.81 -0.81 4.74
N THR A 28 28.06 -1.41 5.66
CA THR A 28 26.84 -0.81 6.23
C THR A 28 26.53 -1.33 7.62
N PHE A 29 25.72 -0.58 8.35
CA PHE A 29 25.10 -1.06 9.57
C PHE A 29 23.71 -1.63 9.27
N LEU A 30 23.35 -2.70 9.97
CA LEU A 30 21.98 -3.17 10.06
C LEU A 30 21.21 -2.34 11.09
N LYS A 31 19.89 -2.41 10.97
CA LYS A 31 18.97 -1.87 11.98
C LYS A 31 19.06 -2.75 13.22
N ASP A 32 19.80 -2.32 14.23
CA ASP A 32 19.86 -3.00 15.51
C ASP A 32 18.63 -2.66 16.37
N SER A 33 18.05 -3.68 16.99
CA SER A 33 16.94 -3.55 17.95
C SER A 33 17.42 -3.12 19.34
N SER A 34 18.72 -3.23 19.63
CA SER A 34 19.32 -2.94 20.93
C SER A 34 20.09 -1.61 20.88
N LYS A 35 20.05 -0.85 21.97
CA LYS A 35 20.80 0.42 22.09
C LYS A 35 22.31 0.22 22.23
N ASP A 36 22.70 -0.98 22.67
CA ASP A 36 24.06 -1.30 23.10
C ASP A 36 24.77 -2.23 22.10
N SER A 37 24.20 -2.47 20.91
CA SER A 37 24.86 -3.22 19.85
C SER A 37 24.70 -2.52 18.50
N ALA A 38 25.63 -2.78 17.60
CA ALA A 38 25.53 -2.47 16.18
C ALA A 38 26.04 -3.64 15.35
N THR A 39 25.27 -4.11 14.38
CA THR A 39 25.74 -5.12 13.43
C THR A 39 26.25 -4.47 12.15
N LEU A 40 27.54 -4.65 11.87
CA LEU A 40 28.21 -4.19 10.66
C LEU A 40 28.23 -5.31 9.62
N ILE A 41 27.71 -5.04 8.43
CA ILE A 41 27.83 -5.90 7.26
C ILE A 41 28.93 -5.35 6.36
N CYS A 42 29.90 -6.20 6.04
CA CYS A 42 30.90 -5.99 5.00
C CYS A 42 30.63 -6.95 3.85
N MET A 43 30.49 -6.45 2.62
CA MET A 43 30.22 -7.26 1.44
C MET A 43 31.24 -6.97 0.35
N ASN A 44 31.66 -7.99 -0.39
CA ASN A 44 32.36 -7.82 -1.65
C ASN A 44 31.61 -8.59 -2.76
N CYS A 45 32.21 -8.74 -3.94
CA CYS A 45 31.59 -9.46 -5.07
C CYS A 45 31.41 -10.98 -4.86
N VAL A 46 31.85 -11.54 -3.73
CA VAL A 46 31.81 -12.99 -3.46
C VAL A 46 31.02 -13.30 -2.19
N LYS A 47 31.24 -12.53 -1.12
CA LYS A 47 30.82 -12.90 0.23
C LYS A 47 30.30 -11.72 1.04
N ILE A 48 29.43 -12.04 1.99
CA ILE A 48 28.89 -11.19 3.05
C ILE A 48 29.55 -11.59 4.36
N GLN A 49 30.07 -10.63 5.12
CA GLN A 49 30.65 -10.83 6.44
C GLN A 49 29.89 -9.98 7.46
N LYS A 50 29.42 -10.63 8.52
CA LYS A 50 28.74 -9.96 9.64
C LYS A 50 29.69 -9.79 10.82
N ILE A 51 29.68 -8.59 11.38
CA ILE A 51 30.53 -8.17 12.48
C ILE A 51 29.63 -7.51 13.52
N ASN A 52 29.46 -8.14 14.67
CA ASN A 52 28.69 -7.58 15.77
C ASN A 52 29.61 -6.70 16.61
N ILE A 53 29.15 -5.51 16.93
CA ILE A 53 29.85 -4.53 17.75
C ILE A 53 28.99 -4.32 18.99
N ASN A 54 29.46 -4.77 20.14
CA ASN A 54 28.86 -4.40 21.42
C ASN A 54 29.41 -3.01 21.81
N LEU A 55 28.51 -2.10 22.16
CA LEU A 55 28.73 -0.71 22.53
C LEU A 55 28.64 -0.47 24.05
N ASP A 56 28.50 -1.53 24.85
CA ASP A 56 28.66 -1.49 26.30
C ASP A 56 29.98 -0.84 26.74
N LYS A 57 30.16 -0.60 28.05
CA LYS A 57 31.29 0.12 28.67
C LYS A 57 32.68 -0.19 28.09
N ASN A 58 32.89 -1.38 27.49
CA ASN A 58 34.00 -1.68 26.60
C ASN A 58 33.50 -2.12 25.22
N ILE A 59 33.92 -1.43 24.14
CA ILE A 59 33.60 -1.83 22.77
C ILE A 59 34.21 -3.20 22.49
N SER A 60 33.39 -4.22 22.24
CA SER A 60 33.83 -5.56 21.84
C SER A 60 33.32 -5.91 20.47
N VAL A 61 34.17 -6.51 19.63
CA VAL A 61 33.85 -6.86 18.25
C VAL A 61 33.93 -8.38 18.09
N SER A 62 32.82 -9.00 17.70
CA SER A 62 32.77 -10.43 17.40
C SER A 62 32.38 -10.67 15.94
N LYS A 63 33.12 -11.53 15.25
CA LYS A 63 32.78 -11.97 13.90
C LYS A 63 31.78 -13.12 14.00
N GLU A 64 30.59 -12.92 13.46
CA GLU A 64 29.48 -13.88 13.58
C GLU A 64 29.54 -14.96 12.48
N GLY A 65 29.95 -14.57 11.27
CA GLY A 65 30.07 -15.50 10.14
C GLY A 65 30.48 -14.84 8.83
N THR A 66 30.88 -15.67 7.87
CA THR A 66 31.10 -15.28 6.47
C THR A 66 30.23 -16.16 5.59
N TYR A 67 29.46 -15.55 4.70
CA TYR A 67 28.44 -16.19 3.88
C TYR A 67 28.68 -15.87 2.41
N LEU A 68 28.27 -16.74 1.51
CA LEU A 68 28.30 -16.46 0.07
C LEU A 68 27.15 -15.54 -0.30
N LEU A 69 27.33 -14.77 -1.38
CA LEU A 69 26.23 -14.02 -1.99
C LEU A 69 25.20 -14.98 -2.61
N PRO A 70 23.93 -14.56 -2.72
CA PRO A 70 22.95 -15.26 -3.56
C PRO A 70 23.48 -15.48 -4.98
N GLU A 71 23.24 -16.66 -5.54
CA GLU A 71 23.85 -17.10 -6.79
C GLU A 71 23.56 -16.14 -7.96
N ASN A 72 22.32 -15.66 -8.06
CA ASN A 72 21.92 -14.73 -9.12
C ASN A 72 22.61 -13.37 -8.99
N LEU A 73 22.81 -12.87 -7.76
CA LEU A 73 23.60 -11.66 -7.54
C LEU A 73 25.07 -11.89 -7.89
N PHE A 74 25.64 -13.00 -7.45
CA PHE A 74 27.03 -13.35 -7.75
C PHE A 74 27.27 -13.38 -9.27
N LYS A 75 26.45 -14.11 -10.03
CA LYS A 75 26.51 -14.17 -11.50
C LYS A 75 26.36 -12.79 -12.13
N LYS A 76 25.45 -11.96 -11.61
CA LYS A 76 25.27 -10.58 -12.09
C LYS A 76 26.54 -9.75 -11.89
N LEU A 77 27.15 -9.80 -10.71
CA LEU A 77 28.35 -9.04 -10.37
C LEU A 77 29.60 -9.53 -11.11
N GLU A 78 29.69 -10.83 -11.38
CA GLU A 78 30.77 -11.46 -12.15
C GLU A 78 30.72 -11.07 -13.64
N SER A 79 29.54 -10.78 -14.17
CA SER A 79 29.39 -10.37 -15.58
C SER A 79 29.92 -8.97 -15.89
N PHE A 80 30.26 -8.16 -14.87
CA PHE A 80 30.82 -6.83 -15.07
C PHE A 80 32.32 -6.86 -15.34
N GLU A 81 32.77 -6.15 -16.38
CA GLU A 81 34.19 -6.04 -16.75
C GLU A 81 35.02 -5.30 -15.68
N TYR A 82 34.42 -4.34 -14.96
CA TYR A 82 35.11 -3.49 -13.99
C TYR A 82 34.53 -3.66 -12.58
N LEU A 83 35.40 -3.95 -11.60
CA LEU A 83 35.04 -4.09 -10.18
C LEU A 83 34.28 -2.87 -9.61
N LYS A 84 34.56 -1.66 -10.13
CA LYS A 84 33.88 -0.43 -9.74
C LYS A 84 32.38 -0.49 -10.06
N CYS A 85 31.99 -1.09 -11.18
CA CYS A 85 30.59 -1.31 -11.55
C CYS A 85 29.93 -2.29 -10.59
N SER A 86 30.61 -3.38 -10.23
CA SER A 86 30.11 -4.35 -9.25
C SER A 86 29.86 -3.70 -7.87
N TRP A 87 30.75 -2.81 -7.41
CA TRP A 87 30.55 -2.08 -6.16
C TRP A 87 29.41 -1.07 -6.23
N LYS A 88 29.28 -0.35 -7.35
CA LYS A 88 28.18 0.58 -7.58
C LYS A 88 26.84 -0.15 -7.59
N TYR A 89 26.77 -1.30 -8.26
CA TYR A 89 25.59 -2.15 -8.27
C TYR A 89 25.23 -2.60 -6.86
N LEU A 90 26.20 -3.16 -6.12
CA LEU A 90 25.98 -3.68 -4.76
C LEU A 90 25.61 -2.59 -3.75
N LEU A 91 26.08 -1.35 -3.95
CA LEU A 91 25.65 -0.20 -3.14
C LEU A 91 24.18 0.15 -3.38
N LYS A 92 23.74 0.17 -4.64
CA LYS A 92 22.38 0.54 -5.03
C LYS A 92 21.37 -0.58 -4.81
N SER A 93 21.81 -1.83 -4.87
CA SER A 93 20.96 -3.01 -4.75
C SER A 93 20.56 -3.32 -3.30
N ARG A 94 20.93 -2.48 -2.34
CA ARG A 94 20.71 -2.72 -0.91
C ARG A 94 19.81 -1.67 -0.29
N PHE A 95 18.88 -2.13 0.55
CA PHE A 95 18.10 -1.28 1.42
C PHE A 95 17.85 -1.97 2.76
N GLN A 96 18.26 -1.35 3.87
CA GLN A 96 18.19 -1.95 5.21
C GLN A 96 18.86 -3.33 5.27
N ASN A 97 18.16 -4.36 5.74
CA ASN A 97 18.58 -5.76 5.74
C ASN A 97 18.30 -6.47 4.41
N TYR A 98 17.71 -5.82 3.43
CA TYR A 98 17.34 -6.42 2.15
C TYR A 98 18.38 -6.19 1.06
N LEU A 99 18.55 -7.22 0.24
CA LEU A 99 19.39 -7.22 -0.95
C LEU A 99 18.54 -7.60 -2.15
N MET A 100 18.44 -6.68 -3.10
CA MET A 100 17.65 -6.80 -4.31
C MET A 100 18.53 -7.21 -5.49
N VAL A 101 17.99 -8.01 -6.39
CA VAL A 101 18.65 -8.43 -7.63
C VAL A 101 17.63 -8.35 -8.75
N ASP A 102 17.95 -7.66 -9.84
CA ASP A 102 17.14 -7.71 -11.05
C ASP A 102 17.82 -8.44 -12.21
N THR A 103 17.06 -9.37 -12.76
CA THR A 103 17.42 -10.14 -13.94
C THR A 103 16.40 -9.82 -15.02
N SER A 104 16.90 -9.31 -16.14
CA SER A 104 16.07 -8.96 -17.30
C SER A 104 16.18 -10.06 -18.34
N ASN A 105 15.06 -10.69 -18.67
CA ASN A 105 14.92 -11.55 -19.84
C ASN A 105 14.19 -10.78 -20.96
N HIS A 106 14.09 -11.35 -22.16
CA HIS A 106 13.55 -10.65 -23.35
C HIS A 106 12.17 -10.01 -23.13
N GLN A 107 11.31 -10.58 -22.28
CA GLN A 107 9.92 -10.14 -22.07
C GLN A 107 9.57 -9.67 -20.64
N LYS A 108 10.39 -10.00 -19.63
CA LYS A 108 10.06 -9.76 -18.22
C LYS A 108 11.32 -9.42 -17.42
N ILE A 109 11.15 -8.58 -16.42
CA ILE A 109 12.16 -8.33 -15.38
C ILE A 109 11.72 -9.11 -14.15
N SER A 110 12.55 -10.05 -13.70
CA SER A 110 12.42 -10.71 -12.41
C SER A 110 13.26 -9.97 -11.38
N ILE A 111 12.64 -9.68 -10.24
CA ILE A 111 13.23 -8.95 -9.14
C ILE A 111 13.20 -9.87 -7.92
N GLU A 112 14.35 -10.21 -7.40
CA GLU A 112 14.50 -11.07 -6.24
C GLU A 112 14.93 -10.23 -5.04
N ILE A 113 14.28 -10.43 -3.90
CA ILE A 113 14.67 -9.77 -2.65
C ILE A 113 15.12 -10.84 -1.66
N TYR A 114 16.32 -10.67 -1.10
CA TYR A 114 16.91 -11.54 -0.10
C TYR A 114 17.04 -10.80 1.23
N ASP A 115 16.76 -11.48 2.35
CA ASP A 115 17.04 -10.96 3.68
C ASP A 115 18.48 -11.34 4.07
N ILE A 116 19.34 -10.35 4.31
CA ILE A 116 20.73 -10.55 4.71
C ILE A 116 20.83 -11.17 6.11
N ASN A 117 19.81 -10.99 6.96
CA ASN A 117 19.81 -11.58 8.30
C ASN A 117 19.78 -13.10 8.24
N ASN A 118 18.86 -13.66 7.45
CA ASN A 118 18.66 -15.11 7.38
C ASN A 118 19.20 -15.74 6.09
N LEU A 119 19.64 -14.91 5.13
CA LEU A 119 20.14 -15.29 3.79
C LEU A 119 19.11 -16.06 2.96
N GLN A 120 17.84 -15.80 3.22
CA GLN A 120 16.72 -16.43 2.54
C GLN A 120 16.11 -15.47 1.53
N LEU A 121 15.60 -16.05 0.43
CA LEU A 121 14.77 -15.34 -0.52
C LEU A 121 13.46 -14.96 0.20
N VAL A 122 13.15 -13.67 0.20
CA VAL A 122 11.91 -13.11 0.75
C VAL A 122 10.79 -13.30 -0.26
N ASN A 123 10.99 -12.80 -1.48
CA ASN A 123 10.03 -12.98 -2.56
C ASN A 123 10.66 -12.72 -3.94
N VAL A 124 9.90 -13.10 -4.98
CA VAL A 124 10.20 -12.77 -6.37
C VAL A 124 9.05 -11.92 -6.92
N PHE A 125 9.40 -10.82 -7.57
CA PHE A 125 8.47 -9.91 -8.21
C PHE A 125 8.71 -9.92 -9.70
N TYR A 126 7.63 -9.78 -10.46
CA TYR A 126 7.69 -9.75 -11.92
C TYR A 126 7.19 -8.41 -12.42
N ARG A 127 7.96 -7.82 -13.32
CA ARG A 127 7.57 -6.62 -14.06
C ARG A 127 7.51 -6.93 -15.55
N HIS A 128 6.37 -6.62 -16.17
CA HIS A 128 6.22 -6.75 -17.61
C HIS A 128 7.00 -5.67 -18.35
N ARG A 129 7.62 -6.06 -19.46
CA ARG A 129 8.34 -5.14 -20.34
C ARG A 129 7.40 -4.64 -21.43
N GLU A 130 7.23 -3.33 -21.54
CA GLU A 130 6.61 -2.74 -22.72
C GLU A 130 7.64 -2.66 -23.86
N GLU A 131 7.24 -3.04 -25.07
CA GLU A 131 8.11 -3.21 -26.25
C GLU A 131 8.86 -1.93 -26.66
N ASN A 132 8.41 -0.76 -26.21
CA ASN A 132 8.90 0.55 -26.66
C ASN A 132 10.03 1.16 -25.79
N PHE A 133 10.47 0.50 -24.72
CA PHE A 133 11.55 1.03 -23.87
C PHE A 133 12.90 0.43 -24.25
N PHE A 134 13.74 1.27 -24.88
CA PHE A 134 15.16 0.96 -25.11
C PHE A 134 15.87 0.83 -23.78
N ILE A 135 16.35 -0.38 -23.47
CA ILE A 135 17.23 -0.61 -22.32
C ILE A 135 18.54 0.12 -22.61
N THR A 136 18.81 1.17 -21.86
CA THR A 136 20.20 1.59 -21.65
C THR A 136 20.78 0.63 -20.63
N ASN A 137 21.63 -0.30 -21.09
CA ASN A 137 22.26 -1.32 -20.26
C ASN A 137 23.30 -0.65 -19.34
N ASN A 138 22.83 0.04 -18.30
CA ASN A 138 23.67 0.96 -17.52
C ASN A 138 24.47 0.25 -16.41
N ASN A 139 24.49 -1.09 -16.38
CA ASN A 139 25.13 -1.88 -15.32
C ASN A 139 24.71 -1.46 -13.89
N GLU A 140 23.50 -0.91 -13.76
CA GLU A 140 22.91 -0.45 -12.51
C GLU A 140 21.64 -1.25 -12.20
N PRO A 141 21.36 -1.56 -10.93
CA PRO A 141 20.09 -2.15 -10.55
C PRO A 141 18.98 -1.11 -10.70
N GLY A 142 17.75 -1.57 -10.88
CA GLY A 142 16.58 -0.72 -10.81
C GLY A 142 16.46 -0.02 -9.46
N ILE A 143 15.73 1.10 -9.49
CA ILE A 143 15.50 1.97 -8.35
C ILE A 143 14.36 1.39 -7.54
N PHE A 144 14.56 1.20 -6.25
CA PHE A 144 13.54 0.63 -5.39
C PHE A 144 13.49 1.25 -4.01
N ALA A 145 12.35 1.08 -3.34
CA ALA A 145 12.15 1.42 -1.94
C ALA A 145 11.29 0.34 -1.27
N ILE A 146 11.51 0.13 0.03
CA ILE A 146 10.66 -0.72 0.86
C ILE A 146 10.10 0.18 1.96
N SER A 147 8.79 0.07 2.17
CA SER A 147 8.06 0.76 3.26
C SER A 147 8.65 0.45 4.63
N THR A 148 8.47 1.35 5.59
CA THR A 148 9.04 1.22 6.94
C THR A 148 8.47 0.05 7.74
N ASP A 149 7.26 -0.38 7.40
CA ASP A 149 6.60 -1.60 7.91
C ASP A 149 6.95 -2.87 7.12
N SER A 150 7.80 -2.77 6.10
CA SER A 150 8.22 -3.85 5.19
C SER A 150 7.09 -4.52 4.40
N ARG A 151 5.92 -3.89 4.26
CA ARG A 151 4.77 -4.51 3.56
C ARG A 151 4.72 -4.22 2.07
N LEU A 152 5.05 -2.98 1.70
CA LEU A 152 5.05 -2.51 0.32
C LEU A 152 6.47 -2.43 -0.21
N PHE A 153 6.63 -2.93 -1.44
CA PHE A 153 7.81 -2.80 -2.26
C PHE A 153 7.50 -1.98 -3.49
N VAL A 154 8.32 -0.97 -3.75
CA VAL A 154 8.20 -0.12 -4.93
C VAL A 154 9.43 -0.28 -5.79
N TYR A 155 9.22 -0.44 -7.09
CA TYR A 155 10.28 -0.59 -8.08
C TYR A 155 10.04 0.27 -9.31
N SER A 156 11.13 0.81 -9.85
CA SER A 156 11.20 1.45 -11.16
C SER A 156 12.52 1.06 -11.83
N TYR A 157 12.50 0.86 -13.14
CA TYR A 157 13.73 0.63 -13.91
C TYR A 157 14.46 1.96 -14.25
N GLY A 158 13.98 3.09 -13.72
CA GLY A 158 14.42 4.43 -14.10
C GLY A 158 13.69 4.98 -15.32
N ASP A 159 12.67 4.27 -15.80
CA ASP A 159 11.68 4.79 -16.74
C ASP A 159 10.63 5.63 -16.00
N LYS A 160 9.58 6.06 -16.71
CA LYS A 160 8.47 6.84 -16.14
C LYS A 160 7.44 6.00 -15.38
N ILE A 161 7.73 4.73 -15.11
CA ILE A 161 6.79 3.78 -14.52
C ILE A 161 7.28 3.42 -13.12
N ILE A 162 6.34 3.43 -12.18
CA ILE A 162 6.55 2.94 -10.83
C ILE A 162 5.55 1.81 -10.60
N THR A 163 6.05 0.65 -10.22
CA THR A 163 5.23 -0.50 -9.86
C THR A 163 5.32 -0.74 -8.35
N LEU A 164 4.17 -0.92 -7.72
CA LEU A 164 4.01 -1.20 -6.30
C LEU A 164 3.54 -2.64 -6.10
N TYR A 165 4.17 -3.34 -5.18
CA TYR A 165 3.96 -4.75 -4.88
C TYR A 165 3.73 -4.98 -3.38
N LEU A 166 3.04 -6.07 -3.06
CA LEU A 166 2.97 -6.62 -1.70
C LEU A 166 4.19 -7.51 -1.44
N MET A 167 4.99 -7.19 -0.43
CA MET A 167 6.19 -7.94 -0.05
C MET A 167 5.86 -9.38 0.37
N GLU A 168 4.76 -9.58 1.10
CA GLU A 168 4.39 -10.89 1.65
C GLU A 168 4.02 -11.92 0.57
N SER A 169 3.38 -11.49 -0.52
CA SER A 169 2.83 -12.37 -1.55
C SER A 169 3.52 -12.22 -2.90
N GLY A 170 4.31 -11.17 -3.10
CA GLY A 170 4.98 -10.86 -4.38
C GLY A 170 4.01 -10.31 -5.43
N LEU A 171 2.74 -10.10 -5.07
CA LEU A 171 1.71 -9.66 -6.00
C LEU A 171 1.86 -8.18 -6.33
N GLU A 172 1.71 -7.87 -7.62
CA GLU A 172 1.58 -6.50 -8.10
C GLU A 172 0.25 -5.90 -7.63
N VAL A 173 0.32 -4.70 -7.04
CA VAL A 173 -0.84 -3.90 -6.64
C VAL A 173 -1.23 -2.97 -7.78
N VAL A 174 -0.29 -2.14 -8.24
CA VAL A 174 -0.50 -1.17 -9.32
C VAL A 174 0.81 -0.86 -10.04
N SER A 175 0.73 -0.63 -11.35
CA SER A 175 1.77 -0.01 -12.16
C SER A 175 1.28 1.35 -12.67
N LYS A 176 1.86 2.44 -12.16
CA LYS A 176 1.46 3.81 -12.54
C LYS A 176 2.50 4.44 -13.46
N ILE A 177 2.02 5.03 -14.55
CA ILE A 177 2.82 5.80 -15.51
C ILE A 177 2.76 7.28 -15.14
N PHE A 178 3.91 7.93 -15.02
CA PHE A 178 4.03 9.36 -14.71
C PHE A 178 4.46 10.13 -15.97
N ASP A 179 3.49 10.62 -16.74
CA ASP A 179 3.78 11.25 -18.05
C ASP A 179 4.62 12.54 -17.96
N ASN A 180 4.63 13.19 -16.79
CA ASN A 180 5.41 14.40 -16.54
C ASN A 180 6.83 14.12 -16.06
N ILE A 181 7.25 12.85 -16.00
CA ILE A 181 8.60 12.45 -15.58
C ILE A 181 9.39 11.92 -16.78
N TYR A 182 10.60 12.44 -16.97
CA TYR A 182 11.54 11.96 -17.98
C TYR A 182 12.29 10.70 -17.52
N LYS A 183 13.05 10.80 -16.42
CA LYS A 183 13.85 9.69 -15.89
C LYS A 183 13.83 9.68 -14.37
N ILE A 184 13.33 8.60 -13.78
CA ILE A 184 13.35 8.44 -12.32
C ILE A 184 14.79 8.10 -11.88
N LYS A 185 15.27 8.77 -10.83
CA LYS A 185 16.61 8.53 -10.24
C LYS A 185 16.57 8.10 -8.78
N PHE A 186 15.48 8.40 -8.08
CA PHE A 186 15.32 8.07 -6.68
C PHE A 186 13.85 7.94 -6.34
N ILE A 187 13.56 7.02 -5.43
CA ILE A 187 12.25 6.81 -4.85
C ILE A 187 12.45 6.48 -3.37
N GLU A 188 11.68 7.03 -2.45
CA GLU A 188 11.66 6.62 -1.03
C GLU A 188 10.29 6.88 -0.41
N PHE A 189 9.84 5.99 0.46
CA PHE A 189 8.64 6.22 1.26
C PHE A 189 8.89 7.29 2.33
N ILE A 190 7.91 8.15 2.60
CA ILE A 190 7.96 9.16 3.66
C ILE A 190 6.60 9.24 4.39
N GLU A 191 6.56 9.98 5.50
CA GLU A 191 5.34 10.20 6.29
C GLU A 191 4.59 8.92 6.69
N LYS A 192 5.31 7.97 7.30
CA LYS A 192 4.74 6.65 7.68
C LYS A 192 4.16 5.91 6.48
N ASP A 193 4.92 5.88 5.39
CA ASP A 193 4.58 5.16 4.15
C ASP A 193 3.31 5.64 3.42
N LYS A 194 2.78 6.82 3.79
CA LYS A 194 1.61 7.41 3.14
C LYS A 194 1.94 8.05 1.79
N LYS A 195 3.20 8.48 1.63
CA LYS A 195 3.67 9.22 0.47
C LYS A 195 4.97 8.61 -0.05
N LEU A 196 5.16 8.76 -1.36
CA LEU A 196 6.37 8.39 -2.06
C LEU A 196 7.05 9.67 -2.56
N PHE A 197 8.29 9.88 -2.12
CA PHE A 197 9.16 10.94 -2.60
C PHE A 197 9.95 10.45 -3.82
N ILE A 198 9.86 11.19 -4.92
CA ILE A 198 10.43 10.82 -6.21
C ILE A 198 11.37 11.94 -6.66
N ILE A 199 12.57 11.56 -7.11
CA ILE A 199 13.50 12.48 -7.78
C ILE A 199 13.58 12.11 -9.25
N GLU A 200 13.26 13.09 -10.09
CA GLU A 200 13.41 13.05 -11.54
C GLU A 200 14.71 13.73 -11.97
N GLU A 201 15.35 13.19 -13.00
CA GLU A 201 16.34 13.88 -13.84
C GLU A 201 15.68 14.16 -15.20
N ASP A 202 15.68 15.42 -15.64
CA ASP A 202 15.12 15.80 -16.94
C ASP A 202 16.16 15.72 -18.07
N LYS A 203 15.76 16.14 -19.29
CA LYS A 203 16.63 16.09 -20.48
C LYS A 203 17.86 16.99 -20.37
N GLU A 204 17.78 18.06 -19.59
CA GLU A 204 18.86 19.01 -19.37
C GLU A 204 19.75 18.58 -18.18
N HIS A 205 19.48 17.41 -17.61
CA HIS A 205 20.10 16.86 -16.39
C HIS A 205 19.78 17.69 -15.13
N ASP A 206 18.69 18.46 -15.18
CA ASP A 206 18.18 19.16 -14.03
C ASP A 206 17.30 18.23 -13.18
N VAL A 207 17.32 18.49 -11.87
CA VAL A 207 16.67 17.64 -10.87
C VAL A 207 15.34 18.25 -10.43
N LYS A 208 14.28 17.46 -10.50
CA LYS A 208 12.93 17.81 -10.04
C LYS A 208 12.46 16.87 -8.95
N PHE A 209 11.66 17.39 -8.05
CA PHE A 209 11.14 16.67 -6.89
C PHE A 209 9.63 16.53 -7.00
N HIS A 210 9.14 15.32 -6.74
CA HIS A 210 7.72 15.00 -6.84
C HIS A 210 7.27 14.18 -5.62
N ILE A 211 6.00 14.32 -5.29
CA ILE A 211 5.33 13.52 -4.26
C ILE A 211 4.17 12.78 -4.89
N TRP A 212 4.04 11.50 -4.55
CA TRP A 212 2.86 10.69 -4.81
C TRP A 212 2.22 10.22 -3.50
N ILE A 213 0.96 10.56 -3.26
CA ILE A 213 0.14 10.10 -2.13
C ILE A 213 -0.49 8.76 -2.52
N ILE A 214 -0.13 7.69 -1.82
CA ILE A 214 -0.48 6.32 -2.23
C ILE A 214 -1.99 6.06 -2.14
N SER A 215 -2.67 6.60 -1.13
CA SER A 215 -4.15 6.53 -1.00
C SER A 215 -4.89 7.68 -1.71
N GLY A 216 -4.19 8.66 -2.28
CA GLY A 216 -4.86 9.83 -2.87
C GLY A 216 -5.62 9.47 -4.15
N CYS A 217 -6.71 10.20 -4.44
CA CYS A 217 -7.52 9.96 -5.66
C CYS A 217 -7.57 11.13 -6.67
N LEU A 218 -7.83 12.37 -6.23
CA LEU A 218 -8.08 13.48 -7.17
C LEU A 218 -6.85 14.35 -7.45
N ASN A 219 -5.93 14.48 -6.48
CA ASN A 219 -4.68 15.24 -6.57
C ASN A 219 -3.56 14.47 -5.87
N ASP A 220 -3.36 13.24 -6.30
CA ASP A 220 -2.45 12.31 -5.62
C ASP A 220 -0.98 12.51 -6.01
N TYR A 221 -0.68 13.23 -7.10
CA TYR A 221 0.67 13.46 -7.59
C TYR A 221 0.91 14.93 -7.94
N PHE A 222 2.02 15.50 -7.46
CA PHE A 222 2.40 16.88 -7.75
C PHE A 222 3.91 17.11 -7.57
N SER A 223 4.42 18.12 -8.26
CA SER A 223 5.79 18.60 -8.10
C SER A 223 5.90 19.48 -6.86
N ILE A 224 7.03 19.38 -6.15
CA ILE A 224 7.34 20.17 -4.96
C ILE A 224 8.56 21.05 -5.23
N SER A 225 8.56 22.23 -4.63
CA SER A 225 9.68 23.15 -4.76
C SER A 225 10.82 22.76 -3.81
N LYS A 226 11.99 23.34 -4.04
CA LYS A 226 13.18 23.15 -3.20
C LYS A 226 12.98 23.72 -1.79
N ASP A 227 12.22 24.82 -1.71
CA ASP A 227 11.91 25.51 -0.45
C ASP A 227 11.01 24.64 0.42
N ASP A 228 10.06 23.90 -0.19
CA ASP A 228 9.15 22.99 0.52
C ASP A 228 9.89 21.84 1.23
N ILE A 229 11.10 21.51 0.79
CA ILE A 229 11.97 20.47 1.36
C ILE A 229 13.21 21.03 2.07
N GLY A 230 13.27 22.36 2.25
CA GLY A 230 14.36 23.02 2.98
C GLY A 230 15.74 22.84 2.35
N LEU A 231 15.83 22.71 1.02
CA LEU A 231 17.09 22.59 0.28
C LEU A 231 17.57 23.95 -0.23
N SER A 232 18.86 24.25 -0.02
CA SER A 232 19.54 25.41 -0.62
C SER A 232 20.06 25.11 -2.03
N ASP A 233 20.28 26.15 -2.84
CA ASP A 233 20.81 26.01 -4.21
C ASP A 233 22.18 25.32 -4.28
N SER A 234 23.00 25.42 -3.21
CA SER A 234 24.29 24.73 -3.11
C SER A 234 24.17 23.19 -3.12
N ASN A 235 23.05 22.65 -2.63
CA ASN A 235 22.80 21.20 -2.62
C ASN A 235 22.52 20.65 -4.02
N ILE A 236 22.21 21.51 -4.99
CA ILE A 236 21.69 21.13 -6.31
C ILE A 236 22.79 20.93 -7.33
N SER A 237 23.85 21.76 -7.30
CA SER A 237 25.07 21.51 -8.10
C SER A 237 25.72 20.15 -7.81
N ILE A 238 25.36 19.56 -6.67
CA ILE A 238 25.82 18.26 -6.20
C ILE A 238 24.89 17.14 -6.72
N LEU A 239 23.58 17.40 -6.81
CA LEU A 239 22.57 16.47 -7.33
C LEU A 239 22.56 16.38 -8.86
N SER A 240 22.91 17.45 -9.59
CA SER A 240 23.03 17.42 -11.07
C SER A 240 24.19 16.56 -11.58
N LYS A 241 25.15 16.23 -10.70
CA LYS A 241 26.16 15.19 -10.91
C LYS A 241 25.78 13.91 -10.20
N TYR A 242 24.52 13.52 -10.33
CA TYR A 242 23.99 12.31 -9.73
C TYR A 242 24.92 11.17 -10.14
N ASP A 243 25.68 10.66 -9.17
CA ASP A 243 26.21 9.29 -9.16
C ASP A 243 27.63 9.00 -9.70
N GLU A 244 28.55 9.97 -9.79
CA GLU A 244 29.96 9.63 -10.06
C GLU A 244 30.87 9.59 -8.84
N HIS A 245 30.72 10.48 -7.85
CA HIS A 245 31.75 10.62 -6.81
C HIS A 245 31.30 11.04 -5.40
N HIS A 246 30.01 11.31 -5.17
CA HIS A 246 29.60 12.12 -4.04
C HIS A 246 28.34 11.52 -3.37
N ASN A 247 28.53 10.73 -2.30
CA ASN A 247 27.46 10.16 -1.47
C ASN A 247 26.67 11.25 -0.74
N THR A 248 25.87 12.03 -1.47
CA THR A 248 25.22 13.25 -0.95
C THR A 248 23.75 13.06 -0.65
N LEU A 249 23.22 11.88 -0.96
CA LEU A 249 21.85 11.51 -0.70
C LEU A 249 21.81 10.07 -0.16
N THR A 250 21.04 9.84 0.89
CA THR A 250 20.79 8.50 1.39
C THR A 250 19.39 8.34 1.97
N LYS A 251 18.94 7.10 2.03
CA LYS A 251 17.65 6.69 2.58
C LYS A 251 17.83 6.25 4.02
N ALA A 252 16.95 6.68 4.90
CA ALA A 252 17.00 6.37 6.33
C ALA A 252 15.60 6.05 6.87
N ASN A 253 15.03 4.91 6.42
CA ASN A 253 13.80 4.31 6.94
C ASN A 253 12.64 5.32 7.04
N GLY A 254 12.09 5.74 5.89
CA GLY A 254 11.00 6.72 5.87
C GLY A 254 11.49 8.17 5.85
N ARG A 255 12.80 8.38 5.67
CA ARG A 255 13.45 9.69 5.65
C ARG A 255 14.49 9.75 4.55
N VAL A 256 14.64 10.92 3.97
CA VAL A 256 15.63 11.22 2.94
C VAL A 256 16.60 12.23 3.51
N ILE A 257 17.89 11.89 3.51
CA ILE A 257 18.94 12.73 4.07
C ILE A 257 19.81 13.27 2.94
N PHE A 258 19.91 14.60 2.86
CA PHE A 258 20.85 15.26 1.96
C PHE A 258 22.06 15.76 2.77
N TYR A 259 23.25 15.44 2.27
CA TYR A 259 24.51 15.89 2.84
C TYR A 259 25.06 17.08 2.05
N ASN A 260 25.20 18.22 2.73
CA ASN A 260 25.77 19.42 2.14
C ASN A 260 27.30 19.36 2.21
N LYS A 261 27.97 19.35 1.07
CA LYS A 261 29.44 19.34 1.00
C LYS A 261 30.09 20.68 1.27
N VAL A 262 29.35 21.77 1.10
CA VAL A 262 29.89 23.14 1.25
C VAL A 262 30.04 23.49 2.72
N ASP A 263 29.20 22.91 3.58
CA ASP A 263 29.24 23.09 5.03
C ASP A 263 29.19 21.71 5.69
N GLU A 264 30.35 21.10 5.98
CA GLU A 264 30.55 19.70 6.42
C GLU A 264 29.78 19.28 7.69
N LYS A 265 29.04 20.21 8.30
CA LYS A 265 28.23 20.00 9.51
C LYS A 265 26.72 20.09 9.30
N GLN A 266 26.24 20.38 8.09
CA GLN A 266 24.80 20.51 7.82
C GLN A 266 24.24 19.35 6.99
N PHE A 267 23.20 18.73 7.52
CA PHE A 267 22.36 17.75 6.81
C PHE A 267 20.92 18.27 6.78
N SER A 268 20.21 18.10 5.67
CA SER A 268 18.77 18.31 5.62
C SER A 268 18.04 16.98 5.59
N ILE A 269 16.92 16.90 6.31
CA ILE A 269 16.14 15.68 6.46
C ILE A 269 14.73 15.95 5.94
N VAL A 270 14.38 15.31 4.84
CA VAL A 270 13.02 15.28 4.33
C VAL A 270 12.33 14.06 4.89
N HIS A 271 11.29 14.29 5.68
CA HIS A 271 10.48 13.23 6.29
C HIS A 271 8.99 13.57 6.32
N GLU A 272 8.68 14.86 6.20
CA GLU A 272 7.33 15.39 6.12
C GLU A 272 7.33 16.55 5.11
N VAL A 273 6.27 16.61 4.31
CA VAL A 273 6.01 17.65 3.32
C VAL A 273 4.58 18.14 3.54
N SER A 274 4.47 19.37 4.06
CA SER A 274 3.18 20.01 4.32
C SER A 274 2.49 20.35 3.01
N ILE A 275 1.32 19.75 2.76
CA ILE A 275 0.51 20.02 1.58
C ILE A 275 -0.79 20.65 2.05
N LYS A 276 -1.14 21.81 1.50
CA LYS A 276 -2.48 22.37 1.69
C LYS A 276 -3.46 21.49 0.93
N ARG A 277 -4.21 20.67 1.67
CA ARG A 277 -5.33 19.92 1.11
C ARG A 277 -6.53 20.84 1.00
N THR A 278 -7.23 20.73 -0.13
CA THR A 278 -8.59 21.21 -0.26
C THR A 278 -9.47 20.44 0.73
N THR A 279 -10.44 21.12 1.33
CA THR A 279 -11.47 20.47 2.16
C THR A 279 -12.80 20.69 1.46
N PHE A 280 -13.52 19.60 1.17
CA PHE A 280 -14.89 19.70 0.72
C PHE A 280 -15.80 19.79 1.92
N GLY A 281 -16.64 20.81 1.98
CA GLY A 281 -17.59 20.94 3.06
C GLY A 281 -18.22 22.31 3.09
N GLU A 282 -18.69 22.68 4.27
CA GLU A 282 -19.36 23.96 4.46
C GLU A 282 -18.38 25.12 4.29
N ASN A 283 -18.83 26.23 3.70
CA ASN A 283 -18.09 27.47 3.72
C ASN A 283 -18.34 28.21 5.05
N ASP A 284 -17.49 29.18 5.40
CA ASP A 284 -17.70 30.03 6.59
C ASP A 284 -19.07 30.72 6.59
N PRO A 285 -19.65 31.02 7.77
CA PRO A 285 -21.08 31.00 7.99
C PRO A 285 -21.78 32.18 7.34
N VAL A 286 -22.25 32.00 6.11
CA VAL A 286 -23.17 32.92 5.46
C VAL A 286 -24.30 32.09 4.84
N MET A 287 -25.48 32.16 5.49
CA MET A 287 -26.80 31.55 5.19
C MET A 287 -27.02 30.14 5.77
N THR A 288 -27.85 29.83 6.79
CA THR A 288 -29.11 30.32 7.42
C THR A 288 -30.45 29.92 6.78
N ASP A 289 -30.52 28.78 6.08
CA ASP A 289 -31.78 28.07 5.89
C ASP A 289 -31.58 26.60 6.31
N GLU A 290 -31.98 26.26 7.54
CA GLU A 290 -32.08 24.89 8.04
C GLU A 290 -33.55 24.43 7.91
N HIS A 291 -33.76 23.20 7.45
CA HIS A 291 -35.07 22.57 7.39
C HIS A 291 -35.14 21.37 8.31
N GLU A 292 -36.27 21.20 8.98
CA GLU A 292 -36.51 20.10 9.92
C GLU A 292 -37.26 18.97 9.22
N TYR A 293 -36.74 17.75 9.35
CA TYR A 293 -37.40 16.55 8.89
C TYR A 293 -37.63 15.60 10.07
N GLN A 294 -38.61 14.71 9.94
CA GLN A 294 -38.80 13.62 10.90
C GLN A 294 -37.78 12.50 10.60
N SER A 295 -37.01 12.08 11.61
CA SER A 295 -35.95 11.06 11.45
C SER A 295 -36.47 9.77 10.82
N CYS A 296 -37.66 9.30 11.23
CA CYS A 296 -38.23 8.06 10.74
C CYS A 296 -38.56 8.06 9.24
N ASP A 297 -38.62 9.24 8.61
CA ASP A 297 -38.83 9.35 7.17
C ASP A 297 -37.53 9.17 6.38
N LEU A 298 -36.40 9.64 6.93
CA LEU A 298 -35.12 9.71 6.22
C LEU A 298 -34.06 8.73 6.74
N GLU A 299 -34.27 8.15 7.93
CA GLU A 299 -33.42 7.15 8.58
C GLU A 299 -34.28 5.92 8.94
N PRO A 300 -34.55 5.01 7.98
CA PRO A 300 -35.47 3.89 8.19
C PRO A 300 -35.02 2.88 9.26
N TRP A 301 -33.76 2.92 9.69
CA TRP A 301 -33.19 2.14 10.79
C TRP A 301 -33.46 2.72 12.18
N ASN A 302 -34.02 3.93 12.28
CA ASN A 302 -34.35 4.56 13.55
C ASN A 302 -35.85 4.42 13.87
N ASN A 303 -36.13 3.98 15.10
CA ASN A 303 -37.51 3.80 15.59
C ASN A 303 -38.07 5.02 16.32
N ASN A 304 -37.22 5.98 16.69
CA ASN A 304 -37.64 7.17 17.43
C ASN A 304 -37.94 8.31 16.48
N GLU A 305 -38.95 9.13 16.81
CA GLU A 305 -39.31 10.34 16.08
C GLU A 305 -38.51 11.51 16.63
N LYS A 306 -37.23 11.58 16.22
CA LYS A 306 -36.38 12.74 16.49
C LYS A 306 -36.42 13.66 15.28
N ILE A 307 -36.21 14.95 15.54
CA ILE A 307 -36.04 15.93 14.47
C ILE A 307 -34.61 15.80 13.96
N ILE A 308 -34.46 15.83 12.65
CA ILE A 308 -33.16 15.88 11.97
C ILE A 308 -33.10 17.13 11.10
N HIS A 309 -31.89 17.65 10.88
CA HIS A 309 -31.71 18.94 10.22
C HIS A 309 -31.09 18.76 8.84
N GLY A 310 -31.69 19.40 7.85
CA GLY A 310 -31.18 19.50 6.49
C GLY A 310 -30.75 20.91 6.13
N ARG A 311 -29.65 21.04 5.41
CA ARG A 311 -29.16 22.34 4.89
C ARG A 311 -28.45 22.18 3.55
N PHE A 312 -28.48 23.21 2.72
CA PHE A 312 -27.72 23.22 1.47
C PHE A 312 -26.26 23.58 1.75
N LEU A 313 -25.31 22.84 1.16
CA LEU A 313 -23.87 23.11 1.36
C LEU A 313 -23.40 24.40 0.70
N ASN A 314 -24.02 24.76 -0.43
CA ASN A 314 -23.62 25.89 -1.28
C ASN A 314 -24.86 26.66 -1.75
N ASN A 315 -24.66 27.92 -2.12
CA ASN A 315 -25.72 28.80 -2.68
C ASN A 315 -26.34 28.25 -3.97
N ASP A 316 -25.64 27.38 -4.68
CA ASP A 316 -26.13 26.74 -5.90
C ASP A 316 -27.23 25.70 -5.64
N LYS A 317 -27.49 25.35 -4.37
CA LYS A 317 -28.48 24.35 -3.92
C LYS A 317 -28.32 23.01 -4.65
N ARG A 318 -27.10 22.61 -5.04
CA ARG A 318 -26.85 21.33 -5.72
C ARG A 318 -26.80 20.15 -4.76
N PHE A 319 -26.31 20.40 -3.56
CA PHE A 319 -26.06 19.40 -2.53
C PHE A 319 -26.84 19.73 -1.27
N LEU A 320 -27.62 18.76 -0.80
CA LEU A 320 -28.35 18.80 0.46
C LEU A 320 -27.63 17.91 1.46
N LEU A 321 -27.14 18.50 2.55
CA LEU A 321 -26.58 17.80 3.70
C LEU A 321 -27.70 17.54 4.70
N LEU A 322 -27.82 16.29 5.15
CA LEU A 322 -28.69 15.89 6.24
C LEU A 322 -27.83 15.39 7.41
N ILE A 323 -28.02 15.99 8.58
CA ILE A 323 -27.44 15.52 9.84
C ILE A 323 -28.56 14.88 10.64
N GLY A 324 -28.56 13.56 10.62
CA GLY A 324 -29.53 12.69 11.24
C GLY A 324 -29.25 12.37 12.71
N GLN A 325 -30.01 11.44 13.29
CA GLN A 325 -29.79 11.03 14.67
C GLN A 325 -28.44 10.31 14.83
N ASN A 326 -28.10 9.46 13.86
CA ASN A 326 -26.88 8.66 13.84
C ASN A 326 -26.32 8.55 12.41
N SER A 327 -26.71 9.45 11.51
CA SER A 327 -26.17 9.49 10.16
C SER A 327 -25.81 10.89 9.70
N ILE A 328 -24.83 10.96 8.81
CA ILE A 328 -24.52 12.14 8.01
C ILE A 328 -24.69 11.73 6.56
N GLN A 329 -25.56 12.41 5.84
CA GLN A 329 -25.93 12.05 4.47
C GLN A 329 -25.75 13.25 3.55
N LEU A 330 -25.20 13.01 2.37
CA LEU A 330 -25.10 14.03 1.32
C LEU A 330 -25.83 13.58 0.07
N TRP A 331 -26.77 14.42 -0.37
CA TRP A 331 -27.64 14.16 -1.50
C TRP A 331 -27.39 15.18 -2.61
N LYS A 332 -27.21 14.69 -3.83
CA LYS A 332 -27.08 15.52 -5.03
C LYS A 332 -28.38 15.52 -5.81
N SER A 333 -28.85 16.69 -6.24
CA SER A 333 -30.04 16.79 -7.11
C SER A 333 -29.81 16.04 -8.43
N LYS A 334 -30.84 15.33 -8.91
CA LYS A 334 -30.86 14.78 -10.27
C LYS A 334 -31.05 15.87 -11.32
N ALA A 335 -31.67 16.99 -10.94
CA ALA A 335 -31.73 18.21 -11.73
C ALA A 335 -30.45 19.05 -11.53
N ILE A 336 -30.38 20.22 -12.17
CA ILE A 336 -29.23 21.13 -12.03
C ILE A 336 -29.05 21.57 -10.57
N ASN A 337 -30.14 21.81 -9.84
CA ASN A 337 -30.17 22.18 -8.42
C ASN A 337 -31.54 21.83 -7.80
N PHE A 338 -31.63 21.89 -6.47
CA PHE A 338 -32.89 21.89 -5.75
C PHE A 338 -33.48 23.31 -5.77
N MET A 339 -34.78 23.43 -6.09
CA MET A 339 -35.48 24.72 -5.99
C MET A 339 -35.65 25.12 -4.52
N ASP A 340 -36.09 24.17 -3.70
CA ASP A 340 -36.33 24.27 -2.26
C ASP A 340 -36.20 22.89 -1.60
N PHE A 341 -36.45 22.82 -0.28
CA PHE A 341 -36.45 21.57 0.49
C PHE A 341 -37.60 20.62 0.09
N ASN A 342 -38.72 21.13 -0.43
CA ASN A 342 -39.86 20.29 -0.88
C ASN A 342 -39.54 19.49 -2.14
N ASN A 343 -38.58 19.96 -2.95
CA ASN A 343 -38.09 19.24 -4.12
C ASN A 343 -37.43 17.89 -3.73
N PHE A 344 -36.87 17.81 -2.51
CA PHE A 344 -36.36 16.58 -1.93
C PHE A 344 -37.51 15.67 -1.43
N LYS A 345 -38.18 15.01 -2.37
CA LYS A 345 -39.21 13.99 -2.07
C LYS A 345 -38.56 12.66 -1.69
N ASN A 346 -38.24 12.46 -0.41
CA ASN A 346 -37.79 11.17 0.17
C ASN A 346 -36.97 10.33 -0.83
N PHE A 347 -35.84 10.88 -1.29
CA PHE A 347 -34.84 10.26 -2.17
C PHE A 347 -35.12 10.21 -3.69
N GLU A 348 -36.35 10.44 -4.17
CA GLU A 348 -36.71 10.19 -5.59
C GLU A 348 -35.97 11.11 -6.57
N ASN A 349 -35.80 12.38 -6.22
CA ASN A 349 -35.21 13.41 -7.07
C ASN A 349 -33.71 13.63 -6.84
N SER A 350 -33.07 12.71 -6.11
CA SER A 350 -31.69 12.87 -5.67
C SER A 350 -30.90 11.57 -5.76
N ASN A 351 -29.59 11.70 -5.88
CA ASN A 351 -28.65 10.59 -5.77
C ASN A 351 -27.86 10.74 -4.47
N LEU A 352 -27.73 9.65 -3.72
CA LEU A 352 -26.83 9.60 -2.56
C LEU A 352 -25.38 9.70 -3.05
N VAL A 353 -24.59 10.58 -2.45
CA VAL A 353 -23.18 10.79 -2.82
C VAL A 353 -22.23 10.51 -1.66
N TYR A 354 -22.70 10.70 -0.43
CA TYR A 354 -21.93 10.36 0.77
C TYR A 354 -22.89 9.91 1.86
N ILE A 355 -22.45 8.93 2.65
CA ILE A 355 -23.13 8.54 3.88
C ILE A 355 -22.13 8.01 4.89
N LEU A 356 -22.36 8.37 6.15
CA LEU A 356 -21.78 7.74 7.31
C LEU A 356 -22.92 7.45 8.28
N ILE A 357 -23.05 6.20 8.75
CA ILE A 357 -23.98 5.81 9.81
C ILE A 357 -23.16 5.25 10.98
N SER A 358 -23.36 5.81 12.17
CA SER A 358 -22.67 5.40 13.39
C SER A 358 -23.37 5.95 14.63
N ASP A 359 -23.51 5.11 15.65
CA ASP A 359 -24.05 5.53 16.96
C ASP A 359 -23.14 6.53 17.70
N LYS A 360 -21.89 6.69 17.23
CA LYS A 360 -20.94 7.67 17.76
C LYS A 360 -21.23 9.09 17.26
N ILE A 361 -22.07 9.25 16.22
CA ILE A 361 -22.48 10.58 15.73
C ILE A 361 -23.34 11.27 16.78
N LYS A 362 -22.90 12.46 17.20
CA LYS A 362 -23.62 13.32 18.14
C LYS A 362 -24.20 14.53 17.40
N PRO A 363 -25.51 14.56 17.09
CA PRO A 363 -26.12 15.63 16.30
C PRO A 363 -26.10 17.00 17.00
N GLU A 364 -25.99 17.02 18.33
CA GLU A 364 -25.95 18.24 19.15
C GLU A 364 -24.65 19.03 19.00
N THR A 365 -23.55 18.35 18.65
CA THR A 365 -22.29 18.99 18.31
C THR A 365 -22.38 19.51 16.89
N LYS A 366 -22.70 20.81 16.72
CA LYS A 366 -22.67 21.53 15.43
C LYS A 366 -21.23 21.65 14.91
N VAL A 367 -20.58 20.53 14.60
CA VAL A 367 -19.29 20.52 13.92
C VAL A 367 -19.55 20.80 12.44
N LYS A 368 -18.75 21.69 11.88
CA LYS A 368 -18.75 22.00 10.45
C LYS A 368 -18.51 20.71 9.67
N PHE A 369 -19.39 20.37 8.74
CA PHE A 369 -19.17 19.21 7.89
C PHE A 369 -18.00 19.50 6.96
N LEU A 370 -16.91 18.75 7.14
CA LEU A 370 -15.69 18.85 6.35
C LEU A 370 -15.18 17.44 6.06
N ILE A 371 -15.00 17.16 4.78
CA ILE A 371 -14.27 16.00 4.28
C ILE A 371 -12.96 16.56 3.73
N GLU A 372 -11.83 16.20 4.34
CA GLU A 372 -10.54 16.39 3.68
C GLU A 372 -10.61 15.71 2.31
N ASP A 373 -10.14 16.39 1.26
CA ASP A 373 -10.29 16.01 -0.16
C ASP A 373 -9.61 14.66 -0.49
N ASP A 374 -10.24 13.60 -0.01
CA ASP A 374 -9.85 12.23 -0.21
C ASP A 374 -11.12 11.37 -0.27
N ILE A 375 -11.43 10.93 -1.49
CA ILE A 375 -12.49 9.97 -1.78
C ILE A 375 -12.33 8.70 -0.93
N THR A 376 -11.11 8.41 -0.44
CA THR A 376 -10.84 7.33 0.53
C THR A 376 -11.80 7.36 1.72
N THR A 377 -12.00 8.53 2.33
CA THR A 377 -12.90 8.67 3.49
C THR A 377 -14.35 8.35 3.12
N VAL A 378 -14.79 8.81 1.94
CA VAL A 378 -16.15 8.53 1.42
C VAL A 378 -16.39 7.03 1.28
N ILE A 379 -15.40 6.30 0.75
CA ILE A 379 -15.50 4.86 0.53
C ILE A 379 -15.43 4.07 1.86
N ILE A 380 -14.55 4.47 2.79
CA ILE A 380 -14.50 3.85 4.12
C ILE A 380 -15.83 4.03 4.85
N HIS A 381 -16.39 5.25 4.85
CA HIS A 381 -17.68 5.53 5.49
C HIS A 381 -18.83 4.78 4.82
N ALA A 382 -18.81 4.63 3.50
CA ALA A 382 -19.75 3.79 2.77
C ALA A 382 -19.69 2.32 3.23
N CYS A 383 -18.48 1.74 3.30
CA CYS A 383 -18.27 0.38 3.80
C CYS A 383 -18.75 0.19 5.25
N LYS A 384 -18.41 1.11 6.16
CA LYS A 384 -18.89 1.09 7.55
C LYS A 384 -20.41 1.14 7.63
N SER A 385 -21.03 2.01 6.82
CA SER A 385 -22.49 2.17 6.79
C SER A 385 -23.19 0.89 6.31
N LEU A 386 -22.60 0.12 5.39
CA LEU A 386 -23.16 -1.18 5.00
C LEU A 386 -23.19 -2.17 6.17
N VAL A 387 -22.13 -2.23 6.98
CA VAL A 387 -22.09 -3.09 8.17
C VAL A 387 -23.13 -2.65 9.19
N TYR A 388 -23.20 -1.34 9.46
CA TYR A 388 -24.19 -0.79 10.38
C TYR A 388 -25.63 -1.17 9.96
N LEU A 389 -25.97 -0.97 8.69
CA LEU A 389 -27.28 -1.32 8.14
C LEU A 389 -27.56 -2.82 8.24
N TYR A 390 -26.55 -3.65 8.01
CA TYR A 390 -26.66 -5.11 8.14
C TYR A 390 -26.92 -5.56 9.58
N ASN A 391 -26.32 -4.91 10.58
CA ASN A 391 -26.58 -5.22 11.99
C ASN A 391 -27.98 -4.72 12.43
N HIS A 392 -28.50 -3.67 11.78
CA HIS A 392 -29.77 -3.02 12.11
C HIS A 392 -30.90 -3.31 11.10
N LYS A 393 -31.13 -4.60 10.78
CA LYS A 393 -32.15 -5.04 9.79
C LYS A 393 -33.60 -4.73 10.17
N HIS A 394 -33.89 -4.46 11.45
CA HIS A 394 -35.23 -4.12 11.90
C HIS A 394 -35.58 -2.67 11.52
N VAL A 395 -36.15 -2.49 10.34
CA VAL A 395 -36.41 -1.17 9.74
C VAL A 395 -37.90 -0.87 9.60
N ARG A 396 -38.28 0.42 9.71
CA ARG A 396 -39.66 0.91 9.48
C ARG A 396 -40.10 0.75 8.02
N SER A 397 -39.16 0.87 7.08
CA SER A 397 -39.43 0.78 5.64
C SER A 397 -38.34 -0.02 4.91
N ILE A 398 -38.69 -1.24 4.51
CA ILE A 398 -37.80 -2.14 3.76
C ILE A 398 -37.41 -1.53 2.41
N GLU A 399 -38.35 -0.87 1.72
CA GLU A 399 -38.07 -0.22 0.43
C GLU A 399 -37.04 0.90 0.58
N LYS A 400 -37.20 1.78 1.58
CA LYS A 400 -36.22 2.86 1.84
C LYS A 400 -34.87 2.28 2.25
N TYR A 401 -34.85 1.26 3.12
CA TYR A 401 -33.63 0.55 3.49
C TYR A 401 -32.89 -0.01 2.26
N GLN A 402 -33.60 -0.69 1.35
CA GLN A 402 -33.03 -1.21 0.11
C GLN A 402 -32.50 -0.10 -0.80
N LYS A 403 -33.16 1.07 -0.86
CA LYS A 403 -32.65 2.24 -1.60
C LYS A 403 -31.32 2.74 -1.03
N PHE A 404 -31.14 2.75 0.29
CA PHE A 404 -29.85 3.09 0.91
C PHE A 404 -28.77 2.07 0.59
N VAL A 405 -29.04 0.79 0.81
CA VAL A 405 -28.07 -0.29 0.48
C VAL A 405 -27.66 -0.21 -1.00
N SER A 406 -28.63 -0.01 -1.90
CA SER A 406 -28.37 0.17 -3.33
C SER A 406 -27.58 1.45 -3.63
N GLY A 407 -27.93 2.58 -3.01
CA GLY A 407 -27.22 3.85 -3.15
C GLY A 407 -25.76 3.74 -2.71
N ILE A 408 -25.50 3.14 -1.56
CA ILE A 408 -24.15 2.91 -1.03
C ILE A 408 -23.36 1.98 -1.94
N THR A 409 -23.98 0.88 -2.37
CA THR A 409 -23.38 -0.05 -3.34
C THR A 409 -22.98 0.67 -4.63
N ASN A 410 -23.82 1.58 -5.12
CA ASN A 410 -23.54 2.35 -6.32
C ASN A 410 -22.41 3.36 -6.13
N ILE A 411 -22.29 4.01 -4.96
CA ILE A 411 -21.14 4.87 -4.64
C ILE A 411 -19.82 4.08 -4.78
N ILE A 412 -19.76 2.89 -4.19
CA ILE A 412 -18.55 2.05 -4.25
C ILE A 412 -18.28 1.56 -5.68
N LYS A 413 -19.31 1.09 -6.40
CA LYS A 413 -19.17 0.64 -7.80
C LYS A 413 -18.74 1.76 -8.74
N ASP A 414 -19.33 2.95 -8.61
CA ASP A 414 -18.98 4.10 -9.43
C ASP A 414 -17.55 4.56 -9.17
N PHE A 415 -17.08 4.47 -7.92
CA PHE A 415 -15.68 4.72 -7.58
C PHE A 415 -14.75 3.71 -8.23
N ILE A 416 -14.99 2.40 -8.03
CA ILE A 416 -14.18 1.33 -8.63
C ILE A 416 -14.12 1.49 -10.15
N LYS A 417 -15.26 1.79 -10.79
CA LYS A 417 -15.33 1.96 -12.25
C LYS A 417 -14.52 3.15 -12.76
N ARG A 418 -14.42 4.23 -11.98
CA ARG A 418 -13.70 5.46 -12.36
C ARG A 418 -12.23 5.43 -11.97
N TYR A 419 -11.91 4.78 -10.86
CA TYR A 419 -10.61 4.82 -10.18
C TYR A 419 -10.19 3.42 -9.69
N PRO A 420 -10.06 2.42 -10.58
CA PRO A 420 -9.80 1.04 -10.18
C PRO A 420 -8.42 0.85 -9.55
N ASP A 421 -7.41 1.59 -10.01
CA ASP A 421 -6.07 1.59 -9.39
C ASP A 421 -6.08 2.18 -7.99
N ASN A 422 -6.83 3.26 -7.76
CA ASN A 422 -7.01 3.83 -6.43
C ASN A 422 -7.74 2.85 -5.51
N TRP A 423 -8.71 2.08 -6.03
CA TRP A 423 -9.31 0.99 -5.27
C TRP A 423 -8.28 -0.07 -4.85
N LYS A 424 -7.40 -0.54 -5.75
CA LYS A 424 -6.34 -1.51 -5.41
C LYS A 424 -5.42 -0.95 -4.32
N LEU A 425 -5.03 0.31 -4.44
CA LEU A 425 -4.19 1.00 -3.44
C LEU A 425 -4.89 1.15 -2.10
N MET A 426 -6.19 1.41 -2.10
CA MET A 426 -7.00 1.47 -0.88
C MET A 426 -7.14 0.08 -0.23
N GLU A 427 -7.38 -0.97 -1.02
CA GLU A 427 -7.57 -2.33 -0.54
C GLU A 427 -6.30 -2.89 0.12
N VAL A 428 -5.10 -2.46 -0.29
CA VAL A 428 -3.87 -2.85 0.42
C VAL A 428 -3.57 -2.01 1.67
N GLN A 429 -4.25 -0.88 1.86
CA GLN A 429 -4.05 0.02 2.99
C GLN A 429 -5.12 -0.16 4.08
N TYR A 430 -6.36 -0.48 3.68
CA TYR A 430 -7.51 -0.63 4.56
C TYR A 430 -8.18 -1.98 4.33
N PRO A 431 -8.61 -2.71 5.38
CA PRO A 431 -9.26 -4.02 5.27
C PRO A 431 -10.71 -3.89 4.77
N LEU A 432 -10.91 -3.29 3.59
CA LEU A 432 -12.22 -2.98 3.02
C LEU A 432 -13.05 -4.25 2.75
N MET A 433 -12.39 -5.34 2.33
CA MET A 433 -13.05 -6.62 2.09
C MET A 433 -13.71 -7.17 3.37
N SER A 434 -13.14 -6.92 4.55
CA SER A 434 -13.72 -7.35 5.83
C SER A 434 -15.09 -6.72 6.08
N TYR A 435 -15.25 -5.42 5.84
CA TYR A 435 -16.55 -4.73 5.93
C TYR A 435 -17.56 -5.31 4.94
N LEU A 436 -17.13 -5.67 3.73
CA LEU A 436 -18.02 -6.26 2.72
C LEU A 436 -18.47 -7.68 3.10
N ILE A 437 -17.58 -8.48 3.68
CA ILE A 437 -17.89 -9.81 4.21
C ILE A 437 -18.89 -9.68 5.36
N CYS A 438 -18.60 -8.84 6.36
CA CYS A 438 -19.46 -8.66 7.53
C CYS A 438 -20.81 -8.00 7.22
N SER A 439 -20.92 -7.22 6.15
CA SER A 439 -22.19 -6.67 5.67
C SER A 439 -22.97 -7.61 4.74
N HIS A 440 -22.44 -8.81 4.45
CA HIS A 440 -23.03 -9.77 3.51
C HIS A 440 -23.28 -9.15 2.13
N SER A 441 -22.34 -8.32 1.66
CA SER A 441 -22.44 -7.56 0.41
C SER A 441 -22.12 -8.42 -0.83
N PHE A 442 -22.81 -9.55 -1.00
CA PHE A 442 -22.51 -10.57 -2.03
C PHE A 442 -22.34 -10.01 -3.43
N SER A 443 -23.25 -9.12 -3.86
CA SER A 443 -23.23 -8.56 -5.21
C SER A 443 -22.06 -7.61 -5.45
N LEU A 444 -21.55 -6.96 -4.39
CA LEU A 444 -20.41 -6.06 -4.46
C LEU A 444 -19.10 -6.85 -4.40
N ILE A 445 -19.01 -7.86 -3.52
CA ILE A 445 -17.89 -8.80 -3.49
C ILE A 445 -17.72 -9.46 -4.86
N LYS A 446 -18.80 -10.03 -5.42
CA LYS A 446 -18.78 -10.65 -6.76
C LYS A 446 -18.30 -9.66 -7.83
N TYR A 447 -18.75 -8.41 -7.76
CA TYR A 447 -18.34 -7.36 -8.69
C TYR A 447 -16.85 -7.02 -8.57
N ILE A 448 -16.30 -6.94 -7.35
CA ILE A 448 -14.88 -6.67 -7.11
C ILE A 448 -14.01 -7.82 -7.64
N LEU A 449 -14.40 -9.07 -7.38
CA LEU A 449 -13.63 -10.24 -7.76
C LEU A 449 -13.73 -10.53 -9.27
N PHE A 450 -14.95 -10.53 -9.82
CA PHE A 450 -15.24 -11.05 -11.17
C PHE A 450 -15.82 -10.02 -12.15
N GLY A 451 -16.11 -8.79 -11.71
CA GLY A 451 -16.57 -7.72 -12.59
C GLY A 451 -18.02 -7.91 -13.05
N VAL A 452 -18.37 -7.26 -14.16
CA VAL A 452 -19.69 -7.43 -14.81
C VAL A 452 -19.50 -8.36 -16.01
N ASN A 453 -20.25 -9.46 -16.02
CA ASN A 453 -20.33 -10.41 -17.13
C ASN A 453 -18.98 -11.03 -17.56
N GLY A 454 -18.05 -11.24 -16.63
CA GLY A 454 -16.79 -11.95 -16.91
C GLY A 454 -15.81 -11.18 -17.79
N GLN A 455 -15.98 -9.86 -17.96
CA GLN A 455 -14.88 -9.02 -18.44
C GLN A 455 -13.76 -9.09 -17.40
N THR A 456 -12.59 -9.59 -17.83
CA THR A 456 -11.41 -9.80 -16.99
C THR A 456 -11.19 -8.57 -16.10
N THR A 457 -11.39 -8.74 -14.79
CA THR A 457 -11.19 -7.66 -13.84
C THR A 457 -9.73 -7.31 -13.80
N GLU A 458 -9.42 -6.04 -13.51
CA GLU A 458 -8.05 -5.57 -13.27
C GLU A 458 -7.42 -6.16 -11.99
N LYS A 459 -7.93 -7.32 -11.53
CA LYS A 459 -7.62 -7.99 -10.28
C LYS A 459 -7.66 -6.98 -9.13
N LEU A 460 -8.86 -6.52 -8.79
CA LEU A 460 -9.06 -5.41 -7.85
C LEU A 460 -8.73 -5.76 -6.39
N HIS A 461 -8.75 -7.05 -6.05
CA HIS A 461 -8.54 -7.56 -4.71
C HIS A 461 -7.22 -8.33 -4.62
N LYS A 462 -6.50 -8.27 -3.50
CA LYS A 462 -5.27 -9.01 -3.25
C LYS A 462 -5.32 -9.71 -1.89
N PRO A 463 -5.09 -11.04 -1.82
CA PRO A 463 -5.01 -11.71 -0.53
C PRO A 463 -3.84 -11.17 0.30
N GLN A 464 -4.11 -10.88 1.57
CA GLN A 464 -3.13 -10.49 2.59
C GLN A 464 -3.20 -11.47 3.78
N ASN A 465 -2.08 -11.72 4.46
CA ASN A 465 -1.97 -12.81 5.45
C ASN A 465 -2.96 -12.69 6.62
N ASP A 466 -3.05 -11.49 7.17
CA ASP A 466 -3.93 -11.16 8.27
C ASP A 466 -4.31 -9.67 8.26
N TYR A 467 -5.35 -9.31 9.01
CA TYR A 467 -5.79 -7.91 9.09
C TYR A 467 -4.86 -7.04 9.94
N ALA A 468 -4.10 -7.60 10.89
CA ALA A 468 -3.13 -6.84 11.68
C ALA A 468 -2.01 -6.24 10.82
N SER A 469 -1.74 -6.84 9.67
CA SER A 469 -0.79 -6.33 8.70
C SER A 469 -1.22 -4.99 8.09
N TYR A 470 -2.49 -4.60 8.11
CA TYR A 470 -2.91 -3.37 7.43
C TYR A 470 -2.42 -2.11 8.17
N PRO A 471 -1.86 -1.11 7.46
CA PRO A 471 -1.21 0.05 8.09
C PRO A 471 -2.21 0.89 8.88
N TYR A 472 -3.46 0.92 8.43
CA TYR A 472 -4.55 1.64 9.07
C TYR A 472 -5.47 0.74 9.92
N TYR A 473 -5.05 -0.49 10.26
CA TYR A 473 -5.88 -1.37 11.09
C TYR A 473 -6.25 -0.73 12.42
N ASN A 474 -5.28 -0.15 13.14
CA ASN A 474 -5.51 0.49 14.45
C ASN A 474 -6.15 1.88 14.33
N ASP A 475 -5.97 2.56 13.20
CA ASP A 475 -6.60 3.86 12.93
C ASP A 475 -8.11 3.68 12.66
N LEU A 476 -8.50 2.50 12.17
CA LEU A 476 -9.88 2.08 12.09
C LEU A 476 -10.33 1.50 13.43
N GLU A 477 -11.52 1.91 13.88
CA GLU A 477 -12.23 1.23 14.98
C GLU A 477 -12.86 -0.09 14.48
N LEU A 478 -12.11 -0.89 13.72
CA LEU A 478 -12.61 -2.02 12.96
C LEU A 478 -13.32 -3.05 13.85
N CYS A 479 -12.77 -3.33 15.03
CA CYS A 479 -13.38 -4.28 15.97
C CYS A 479 -14.74 -3.80 16.48
N ASP A 480 -14.85 -2.49 16.78
CA ASP A 480 -16.11 -1.88 17.20
C ASP A 480 -17.11 -1.88 16.04
N ASP A 481 -16.67 -1.48 14.84
CA ASP A 481 -17.52 -1.42 13.65
C ASP A 481 -18.08 -2.79 13.27
N LEU A 482 -17.27 -3.86 13.42
CA LEU A 482 -17.65 -5.23 13.05
C LEU A 482 -18.29 -6.01 14.21
N GLU A 483 -18.32 -5.46 15.43
CA GLU A 483 -18.77 -6.14 16.65
C GLU A 483 -18.05 -7.48 16.90
N LEU A 484 -16.74 -7.52 16.62
CA LEU A 484 -15.90 -8.72 16.69
C LEU A 484 -14.76 -8.60 17.70
N ASN A 485 -14.28 -9.75 18.18
CA ASN A 485 -13.12 -9.82 19.06
C ASN A 485 -11.82 -9.47 18.31
N ASP A 486 -11.08 -8.50 18.82
CA ASP A 486 -9.82 -8.00 18.23
C ASP A 486 -8.72 -9.06 18.11
N ILE A 487 -8.61 -9.97 19.08
CA ILE A 487 -7.62 -11.06 19.04
C ILE A 487 -7.89 -11.96 17.82
N TYR A 488 -9.16 -12.25 17.56
CA TYR A 488 -9.54 -13.04 16.39
C TYR A 488 -9.24 -12.26 15.10
N LEU A 489 -9.69 -11.01 15.00
CA LEU A 489 -9.53 -10.20 13.79
C LEU A 489 -8.07 -10.00 13.40
N LYS A 490 -7.19 -9.71 14.37
CA LYS A 490 -5.76 -9.53 14.12
C LYS A 490 -5.10 -10.72 13.43
N SER A 491 -5.55 -11.93 13.72
CA SER A 491 -5.02 -13.18 13.14
C SER A 491 -5.83 -13.68 11.94
N ALA A 492 -6.94 -13.04 11.62
CA ALA A 492 -7.85 -13.47 10.56
C ALA A 492 -7.48 -12.80 9.24
N ASN A 493 -7.82 -13.49 8.15
CA ASN A 493 -7.89 -12.96 6.79
C ASN A 493 -9.29 -13.19 6.19
N ASP A 494 -9.49 -12.70 4.97
CA ASP A 494 -10.79 -12.77 4.27
C ASP A 494 -11.38 -14.18 4.19
N LEU A 495 -10.56 -15.22 3.98
CA LEU A 495 -11.05 -16.59 3.92
C LEU A 495 -11.52 -17.06 5.29
N THR A 496 -10.71 -16.86 6.33
CA THR A 496 -11.06 -17.27 7.69
C THR A 496 -12.25 -16.49 8.25
N LEU A 497 -12.38 -15.21 7.87
CA LEU A 497 -13.50 -14.36 8.23
C LEU A 497 -14.77 -14.83 7.52
N ALA A 498 -14.72 -15.03 6.21
CA ALA A 498 -15.84 -15.57 5.44
C ALA A 498 -16.27 -16.95 5.95
N LEU A 499 -15.32 -17.78 6.38
CA LEU A 499 -15.60 -19.08 6.98
C LEU A 499 -16.29 -18.97 8.35
N LYS A 500 -15.98 -17.96 9.16
CA LYS A 500 -16.67 -17.76 10.45
C LYS A 500 -18.15 -17.43 10.27
N PHE A 501 -18.48 -16.62 9.26
CA PHE A 501 -19.87 -16.27 8.92
C PHE A 501 -20.60 -17.36 8.12
N HIS A 502 -20.00 -18.54 7.96
CA HIS A 502 -20.56 -19.66 7.21
C HIS A 502 -21.83 -20.28 7.83
N GLN A 503 -22.02 -20.18 9.15
CA GLN A 503 -22.93 -21.07 9.90
C GLN A 503 -24.42 -21.00 9.52
N ASP A 504 -24.88 -19.98 8.77
CA ASP A 504 -26.32 -19.76 8.51
C ASP A 504 -26.73 -19.65 7.01
N ARG A 505 -26.07 -20.41 6.11
CA ARG A 505 -26.31 -20.51 4.62
C ARG A 505 -25.48 -19.58 3.73
N ASP A 506 -24.48 -18.89 4.28
CA ASP A 506 -23.73 -17.84 3.57
C ASP A 506 -22.33 -18.27 3.11
N SER A 507 -22.22 -19.49 2.57
CA SER A 507 -20.95 -19.99 1.99
C SER A 507 -20.57 -19.40 0.65
N VAL A 508 -21.46 -18.63 0.04
CA VAL A 508 -21.27 -18.04 -1.27
C VAL A 508 -20.06 -17.10 -1.30
N MET A 509 -19.84 -16.32 -0.24
CA MET A 509 -18.67 -15.41 -0.14
C MET A 509 -17.36 -16.19 -0.08
N LEU A 510 -17.31 -17.24 0.73
CA LEU A 510 -16.14 -18.12 0.83
C LEU A 510 -15.86 -18.80 -0.51
N ALA A 511 -16.89 -19.29 -1.20
CA ALA A 511 -16.76 -19.88 -2.52
C ALA A 511 -16.19 -18.89 -3.54
N TYR A 512 -16.71 -17.65 -3.59
CA TYR A 512 -16.19 -16.60 -4.48
C TYR A 512 -14.72 -16.29 -4.23
N LEU A 513 -14.29 -16.17 -2.97
CA LEU A 513 -12.88 -15.91 -2.64
C LEU A 513 -11.98 -17.08 -3.03
N LEU A 514 -12.39 -18.32 -2.74
CA LEU A 514 -11.62 -19.53 -3.09
C LEU A 514 -11.48 -19.71 -4.60
N GLU A 515 -12.57 -19.52 -5.35
CA GLU A 515 -12.57 -19.55 -6.81
C GLU A 515 -11.62 -18.47 -7.36
N TYR A 516 -11.78 -17.23 -6.91
CA TYR A 516 -10.95 -16.11 -7.35
C TYR A 516 -9.46 -16.30 -7.07
N TYR A 517 -9.08 -16.76 -5.88
CA TYR A 517 -7.67 -16.99 -5.53
C TYR A 517 -7.08 -18.16 -6.32
N SER A 518 -7.85 -19.24 -6.49
CA SER A 518 -7.42 -20.42 -7.25
C SER A 518 -7.23 -20.11 -8.72
N GLU A 519 -8.15 -19.38 -9.36
CA GLU A 519 -8.03 -18.97 -10.77
C GLU A 519 -6.79 -18.09 -11.02
N ASN A 520 -6.48 -17.17 -10.10
CA ASN A 520 -5.33 -16.28 -10.26
C ASN A 520 -3.99 -16.92 -9.87
N SER A 521 -3.99 -18.06 -9.17
CA SER A 521 -2.78 -18.80 -8.78
C SER A 521 -1.88 -19.19 -9.96
N MET A 522 -2.48 -19.45 -11.13
CA MET A 522 -1.74 -19.79 -12.35
C MET A 522 -0.85 -18.64 -12.85
N ILE A 523 -1.10 -17.41 -12.37
CA ILE A 523 -0.36 -16.21 -12.77
C ILE A 523 0.75 -15.91 -11.76
N HIS A 524 0.49 -16.12 -10.47
CA HIS A 524 1.46 -15.90 -9.39
C HIS A 524 1.11 -16.75 -8.17
N ILE A 525 2.10 -17.43 -7.58
CA ILE A 525 1.87 -18.29 -6.41
C ILE A 525 1.35 -17.52 -5.19
N GLY A 526 1.67 -16.22 -5.10
CA GLY A 526 1.21 -15.32 -4.04
C GLY A 526 -0.31 -15.29 -3.83
N TRP A 527 -1.10 -15.65 -4.83
CA TRP A 527 -2.56 -15.76 -4.69
C TRP A 527 -3.01 -16.88 -3.75
N MET A 528 -2.16 -17.88 -3.51
CA MET A 528 -2.45 -19.04 -2.66
C MET A 528 -1.99 -18.86 -1.21
N ILE A 529 -1.45 -17.69 -0.84
CA ILE A 529 -0.81 -17.44 0.46
C ILE A 529 -1.71 -17.80 1.66
N ASN A 530 -3.03 -17.58 1.54
CA ASN A 530 -4.01 -17.89 2.57
C ASN A 530 -4.77 -19.20 2.37
N VAL A 531 -4.79 -19.73 1.14
CA VAL A 531 -5.59 -20.91 0.82
C VAL A 531 -5.05 -22.13 1.55
N THR A 532 -3.73 -22.28 1.60
CA THR A 532 -3.05 -23.36 2.32
C THR A 532 -3.40 -23.39 3.81
N ASN A 533 -3.56 -22.22 4.43
CA ASN A 533 -3.86 -22.08 5.85
C ASN A 533 -5.28 -22.53 6.20
N ILE A 534 -6.25 -22.35 5.30
CA ILE A 534 -7.65 -22.71 5.56
C ILE A 534 -8.01 -24.14 5.16
N LEU A 535 -7.16 -24.83 4.39
CA LEU A 535 -7.40 -26.22 3.95
C LEU A 535 -7.76 -27.19 5.09
N PRO A 536 -7.08 -27.17 6.27
CA PRO A 536 -7.43 -28.07 7.37
C PRO A 536 -8.85 -27.85 7.87
N ASP A 537 -9.33 -26.61 7.91
CA ASP A 537 -10.67 -26.29 8.40
C ASP A 537 -11.75 -26.58 7.35
N LEU A 538 -11.45 -26.35 6.06
CA LEU A 538 -12.32 -26.78 4.96
C LEU A 538 -12.52 -28.31 4.95
N SER A 539 -11.48 -29.07 5.26
CA SER A 539 -11.56 -30.55 5.33
C SER A 539 -12.48 -31.07 6.44
N LYS A 540 -12.69 -30.29 7.51
CA LYS A 540 -13.66 -30.63 8.57
C LYS A 540 -15.10 -30.40 8.12
N LEU A 541 -15.30 -29.53 7.13
CA LEU A 541 -16.60 -29.13 6.57
C LEU A 541 -17.04 -30.00 5.38
N SER A 542 -16.13 -30.81 4.81
CA SER A 542 -16.39 -31.65 3.64
C SER A 542 -17.38 -32.80 3.86
N ASN A 543 -17.96 -32.92 5.06
CA ASN A 543 -19.11 -33.79 5.33
C ASN A 543 -20.43 -33.23 4.77
N HIS A 544 -20.42 -32.05 4.13
CA HIS A 544 -21.53 -31.47 3.41
C HIS A 544 -21.23 -31.42 1.89
N ASP A 545 -22.12 -32.01 1.08
CA ASP A 545 -21.97 -32.25 -0.37
C ASP A 545 -21.55 -31.03 -1.21
N TYR A 546 -21.79 -29.81 -0.73
CA TYR A 546 -21.49 -28.57 -1.44
C TYR A 546 -19.98 -28.21 -1.47
N TYR A 547 -19.19 -28.62 -0.47
CA TYR A 547 -17.77 -28.25 -0.37
C TYR A 547 -16.83 -29.27 -0.98
N GLY A 548 -17.29 -30.51 -1.18
CA GLY A 548 -16.52 -31.54 -1.86
C GLY A 548 -16.04 -31.07 -3.22
N ILE A 549 -16.85 -30.28 -3.95
CA ILE A 549 -16.53 -29.73 -5.26
C ILE A 549 -15.44 -28.63 -5.17
N TYR A 550 -15.58 -27.65 -4.29
CA TYR A 550 -14.59 -26.57 -4.15
C TYR A 550 -13.28 -27.03 -3.52
N PHE A 551 -13.33 -27.96 -2.56
CA PHE A 551 -12.17 -28.64 -2.01
C PHE A 551 -11.45 -29.45 -3.10
N TYR A 552 -12.20 -30.18 -3.93
CA TYR A 552 -11.66 -30.93 -5.06
C TYR A 552 -11.03 -30.03 -6.14
N PHE A 553 -11.63 -28.88 -6.46
CA PHE A 553 -11.01 -27.92 -7.39
C PHE A 553 -9.75 -27.30 -6.79
N SER A 554 -9.80 -26.82 -5.54
CA SER A 554 -8.65 -26.20 -4.86
C SER A 554 -7.48 -27.18 -4.73
N LEU A 555 -7.74 -28.46 -4.40
CA LEU A 555 -6.71 -29.50 -4.36
C LEU A 555 -6.19 -29.88 -5.76
N ASN A 556 -7.03 -29.94 -6.78
CA ASN A 556 -6.55 -30.24 -8.14
C ASN A 556 -5.64 -29.13 -8.65
N TYR A 557 -6.00 -27.85 -8.42
CA TYR A 557 -5.13 -26.73 -8.78
C TYR A 557 -3.82 -26.74 -7.99
N LEU A 558 -3.86 -27.00 -6.68
CA LEU A 558 -2.64 -27.15 -5.86
C LEU A 558 -1.77 -28.35 -6.30
N TYR A 559 -2.40 -29.47 -6.67
CA TYR A 559 -1.72 -30.70 -7.13
C TYR A 559 -1.08 -30.52 -8.51
N PHE A 560 -1.76 -29.87 -9.45
CA PHE A 560 -1.18 -29.48 -10.75
C PHE A 560 0.01 -28.53 -10.54
N PHE A 561 -0.10 -27.58 -9.61
CA PHE A 561 0.96 -26.62 -9.35
C PHE A 561 2.20 -27.23 -8.68
N ILE A 562 2.03 -28.14 -7.71
CA ILE A 562 3.16 -28.90 -7.11
C ILE A 562 3.86 -29.76 -8.16
N LYS A 563 3.12 -30.24 -9.16
CA LYS A 563 3.67 -31.06 -10.25
C LYS A 563 4.44 -30.23 -11.28
N ASP A 564 4.00 -29.00 -11.57
CA ASP A 564 4.68 -28.09 -12.49
C ASP A 564 5.85 -27.33 -11.85
N ALA A 565 5.81 -27.02 -10.55
CA ALA A 565 6.93 -26.40 -9.84
C ALA A 565 8.16 -27.32 -9.63
N ASN A 566 8.01 -28.62 -9.91
CA ASN A 566 9.09 -29.62 -9.88
C ASN A 566 9.67 -29.95 -11.27
N ASN A 567 9.25 -29.24 -12.32
CA ASN A 567 9.83 -29.27 -13.67
C ASN A 567 10.44 -27.91 -14.02
#